data_AF-A0A7C6FFE8-F1
#
_entry.id   AF-A0A7C6FFE8-F1
#
_cell.length_a   1.000
_cell.length_b   1.000
_cell.length_c   1.000
_cell.angle_alpha   90.00
_cell.angle_beta   90.00
_cell.angle_gamma   90.00
#
_symmetry.space_group_name_H-M   'P 1'
#
loop_
_entity.id
_entity.type
_entity.pdbx_description
1 polymer ?
#
loop_
_entity_poly.entity_id
_entity_poly.type
_entity_poly.pdbx_seq_one_letter_code
_entity_poly.pdbx_strand_id
1 'polypeptide(L)'
;EDVHSSGVAYDDGIDINVPLGFSFPFNGTTYTEVDIDSNGYLVFGTDPKSVYTNQTLAQSDKPQSIYPYWDDLNVANGGTIRYGTLGTGDNIHFVVSWENVPQYPSYGTFSLQVILYLDGSIRFRYDATSSVDGASGTVGVQENTTNYDQHSFNNSSTFDATKDILYTSILTQLTAVTPSCTTPSSQINMTTYNTTAYNSYPNDSTQYATLIQNYATDANLFGTGTVAQINGSGNPYGSNENYLSIFEGYIYLPTTGVYAFGVDGDDAIEVYIDDTLITGWYGGHGRANQAREIVNVFAYAGWHKLTYHHQERGGADNYYLYWQPPNGSLEIVPATQLFHCSAEAKMSIVKSSCTILDPVNGAVNPKRIPGATIRFAMEVSNTGAASATNVLLSDSLSSEFDTTSINNIQVQAGACDCLGVTSASNNGANGTADGVHPIVLDFGTVLGGSVATPTKECGYFEVELI
;
A
#
# COMPACT_ATOMS: atom_id res chain seq x y z
N GLU A 1 6.89 -12.60 28.83
CA GLU A 1 7.75 -13.14 27.74
C GLU A 1 9.17 -13.30 28.27
N ASP A 2 9.83 -14.40 27.91
CA ASP A 2 11.11 -14.76 28.51
C ASP A 2 12.26 -14.03 27.80
N VAL A 3 13.03 -13.27 28.57
CA VAL A 3 14.22 -12.51 28.13
C VAL A 3 15.37 -12.81 29.08
N HIS A 4 16.61 -12.73 28.60
CA HIS A 4 17.74 -13.29 29.35
C HIS A 4 18.91 -12.33 29.62
N SER A 5 18.97 -11.17 28.97
CA SER A 5 20.01 -10.17 29.29
C SER A 5 19.76 -9.63 30.69
N SER A 6 20.79 -9.60 31.53
CA SER A 6 20.69 -9.07 32.88
C SER A 6 20.71 -7.55 32.85
N GLY A 7 19.76 -6.93 33.52
CA GLY A 7 19.79 -5.51 33.82
C GLY A 7 20.46 -5.19 35.15
N VAL A 8 20.28 -3.94 35.58
CA VAL A 8 20.82 -3.39 36.81
C VAL A 8 20.42 -4.25 38.01
N ALA A 9 21.39 -4.49 38.90
CA ALA A 9 21.28 -5.45 40.00
C ALA A 9 21.56 -4.83 41.37
N TYR A 10 21.46 -3.51 41.46
CA TYR A 10 21.57 -2.76 42.72
C TYR A 10 20.44 -1.73 42.85
N ASP A 11 20.23 -1.27 44.07
CA ASP A 11 19.19 -0.31 44.45
C ASP A 11 19.45 1.08 43.85
N ASP A 12 18.39 1.78 43.45
CA ASP A 12 18.46 3.09 42.77
C ASP A 12 19.42 3.11 41.57
N GLY A 13 19.39 2.05 40.76
CA GLY A 13 20.27 1.83 39.63
C GLY A 13 19.60 2.11 38.28
N ILE A 14 20.42 2.43 37.27
CA ILE A 14 19.97 2.64 35.89
C ILE A 14 20.92 1.89 34.95
N ASP A 15 20.37 1.13 34.01
CA ASP A 15 21.09 0.75 32.80
C ASP A 15 20.90 1.84 31.75
N ILE A 16 22.00 2.48 31.36
CA ILE A 16 21.98 3.62 30.44
C ILE A 16 22.16 3.14 29.00
N ASN A 17 21.43 3.77 28.07
CA ASN A 17 21.56 3.57 26.62
C ASN A 17 21.40 2.10 26.20
N VAL A 18 20.41 1.41 26.76
CA VAL A 18 20.10 0.02 26.41
C VAL A 18 19.57 -0.03 24.97
N PRO A 19 20.24 -0.74 24.04
CA PRO A 19 19.78 -0.78 22.65
C PRO A 19 18.45 -1.51 22.51
N LEU A 20 17.48 -0.87 21.87
CA LEU A 20 16.15 -1.45 21.60
C LEU A 20 16.18 -2.53 20.50
N GLY A 21 17.16 -2.43 19.60
CA GLY A 21 17.29 -3.30 18.43
C GLY A 21 16.42 -2.90 17.23
N PHE A 22 15.62 -1.84 17.36
CA PHE A 22 14.84 -1.21 16.28
C PHE A 22 14.57 0.27 16.62
N SER A 23 14.03 1.00 15.65
CA SER A 23 13.63 2.39 15.79
C SER A 23 12.21 2.47 16.38
N PHE A 24 12.11 2.71 17.68
CA PHE A 24 10.84 2.84 18.39
C PHE A 24 10.30 4.27 18.26
N PRO A 25 9.11 4.48 17.68
CA PRO A 25 8.50 5.79 17.63
C PRO A 25 7.77 6.08 18.94
N PHE A 26 8.12 7.20 19.57
CA PHE A 26 7.45 7.70 20.75
C PHE A 26 7.18 9.20 20.61
N ASN A 27 5.92 9.52 20.32
CA ASN A 27 5.40 10.89 20.18
C ASN A 27 6.26 11.83 19.31
N GLY A 28 6.44 11.46 18.04
CA GLY A 28 7.16 12.28 17.07
C GLY A 28 8.69 12.19 17.15
N THR A 29 9.24 11.61 18.22
CA THR A 29 10.67 11.27 18.32
C THR A 29 10.87 9.78 18.04
N THR A 30 11.95 9.44 17.36
CA THR A 30 12.36 8.05 17.15
C THR A 30 13.56 7.73 18.03
N TYR A 31 13.46 6.65 18.80
CA TYR A 31 14.50 6.19 19.72
C TYR A 31 15.05 4.83 19.28
N THR A 32 16.36 4.64 19.46
CA THR A 32 17.03 3.35 19.22
C THR A 32 17.63 2.75 20.50
N GLU A 33 17.56 3.51 21.59
CA GLU A 33 18.04 3.16 22.91
C GLU A 33 17.07 3.69 23.97
N VAL A 34 17.11 3.11 25.16
CA VAL A 34 16.31 3.50 26.32
C VAL A 34 17.10 3.28 27.61
N ASP A 35 16.87 4.11 28.62
CA ASP A 35 17.39 3.88 29.96
C ASP A 35 16.37 3.03 30.76
N ILE A 36 16.84 2.01 31.47
CA ILE A 36 16.01 1.11 32.30
C ILE A 36 16.34 1.34 33.77
N ASP A 37 15.34 1.73 34.55
CA ASP A 37 15.52 2.05 35.97
C ASP A 37 15.13 0.87 36.89
N SER A 38 15.88 0.67 37.96
CA SER A 38 15.57 -0.36 38.96
C SER A 38 14.18 -0.18 39.58
N ASN A 39 13.73 1.07 39.71
CA ASN A 39 12.47 1.50 40.31
C ASN A 39 11.26 1.37 39.37
N GLY A 40 11.34 0.57 38.30
CA GLY A 40 10.16 0.13 37.55
C GLY A 40 9.68 1.08 36.46
N TYR A 41 10.59 1.85 35.85
CA TYR A 41 10.29 2.74 34.73
C TYR A 41 11.42 2.82 33.69
N LEU A 42 11.08 3.37 32.53
CA LEU A 42 11.96 3.55 31.39
C LEU A 42 11.99 5.03 31.02
N VAL A 43 13.15 5.51 30.59
CA VAL A 43 13.37 6.90 30.20
C VAL A 43 14.00 6.95 28.81
N PHE A 44 13.47 7.80 27.95
CA PHE A 44 14.03 8.03 26.61
C PHE A 44 14.81 9.34 26.59
N GLY A 45 16.11 9.23 26.36
CA GLY A 45 17.08 10.30 26.59
C GLY A 45 17.84 10.06 27.89
N THR A 46 18.45 11.10 28.46
CA THR A 46 19.27 10.95 29.69
C THR A 46 18.39 10.98 30.93
N ASP A 47 18.45 9.92 31.75
CA ASP A 47 17.97 10.01 33.13
C ASP A 47 19.08 10.57 34.07
N PRO A 48 18.89 11.75 34.69
CA PRO A 48 19.90 12.31 35.58
C PRO A 48 20.12 11.50 36.87
N LYS A 49 19.14 10.70 37.30
CA LYS A 49 19.23 9.83 38.49
C LYS A 49 18.02 8.90 38.61
N SER A 50 18.24 7.75 39.23
CA SER A 50 17.14 6.93 39.70
C SER A 50 16.38 7.64 40.81
N VAL A 51 15.05 7.61 40.73
CA VAL A 51 14.16 8.22 41.72
C VAL A 51 13.22 7.14 42.23
N TYR A 52 13.28 6.83 43.52
CA TYR A 52 12.41 5.84 44.17
C TYR A 52 11.07 6.42 44.63
N THR A 53 10.98 7.74 44.87
CA THR A 53 9.73 8.37 45.32
C THR A 53 8.82 8.65 44.13
N ASN A 54 7.77 7.85 43.98
CA ASN A 54 6.78 8.06 42.95
C ASN A 54 5.93 9.33 43.19
N GLN A 55 5.42 9.90 42.11
CA GLN A 55 4.53 11.07 42.11
C GLN A 55 3.58 10.98 40.92
N THR A 56 2.59 11.88 40.85
CA THR A 56 1.73 11.99 39.67
C THR A 56 2.52 12.31 38.42
N LEU A 57 2.01 11.93 37.24
CA LEU A 57 2.57 12.35 35.96
C LEU A 57 2.36 13.85 35.74
N ALA A 58 2.84 14.36 34.60
CA ALA A 58 3.07 15.77 34.29
C ALA A 58 4.37 16.34 34.89
N GLN A 59 5.41 15.51 34.98
CA GLN A 59 6.70 15.85 35.57
C GLN A 59 7.53 16.72 34.61
N SER A 60 7.96 17.89 35.07
CA SER A 60 8.81 18.79 34.27
C SER A 60 10.28 18.35 34.21
N ASP A 61 10.69 17.49 35.14
CA ASP A 61 12.07 17.07 35.37
C ASP A 61 12.43 15.71 34.77
N LYS A 62 11.46 15.02 34.15
CA LYS A 62 11.68 13.78 33.40
C LYS A 62 11.36 14.00 31.92
N PRO A 63 12.18 13.45 31.00
CA PRO A 63 11.87 13.49 29.57
C PRO A 63 10.77 12.47 29.26
N GLN A 64 10.61 12.10 27.99
CA GLN A 64 9.65 11.07 27.57
C GLN A 64 9.93 9.77 28.33
N SER A 65 8.94 9.26 29.05
CA SER A 65 9.11 8.17 30.02
C SER A 65 7.90 7.24 30.06
N ILE A 66 8.16 5.97 30.37
CA ILE A 66 7.15 4.92 30.46
C ILE A 66 7.25 4.34 31.87
N TYR A 67 6.13 4.29 32.59
CA TYR A 67 6.06 3.83 33.97
C TYR A 67 5.13 2.61 34.05
N PRO A 68 5.64 1.39 33.79
CA PRO A 68 4.86 0.18 33.96
C PRO A 68 4.42 0.00 35.42
N TYR A 69 5.31 0.32 36.36
CA TYR A 69 4.98 0.47 37.78
C TYR A 69 6.14 1.18 38.50
N TRP A 70 6.04 2.48 38.66
CA TRP A 70 7.09 3.24 39.32
C TRP A 70 6.90 3.32 40.83
N ASP A 71 7.86 2.77 41.56
CA ASP A 71 7.90 2.70 43.03
C ASP A 71 9.35 2.42 43.49
N ASP A 72 9.59 2.35 44.80
CA ASP A 72 10.88 2.04 45.43
C ASP A 72 11.19 0.52 45.34
N LEU A 73 11.57 0.06 44.14
CA LEU A 73 11.89 -1.35 43.86
C LEU A 73 13.39 -1.61 44.04
N ASN A 74 13.69 -2.59 44.90
CA ASN A 74 15.04 -2.87 45.37
C ASN A 74 15.51 -4.26 44.96
N VAL A 75 16.10 -4.33 43.77
CA VAL A 75 16.68 -5.56 43.19
C VAL A 75 17.87 -6.10 44.01
N ALA A 76 18.53 -5.26 44.83
CA ALA A 76 19.63 -5.71 45.69
C ALA A 76 19.13 -6.68 46.80
N ASN A 77 17.85 -6.62 47.16
CA ASN A 77 17.23 -7.49 48.15
C ASN A 77 16.61 -8.77 47.55
N GLY A 78 16.57 -8.92 46.22
CA GLY A 78 16.05 -10.11 45.56
C GLY A 78 15.46 -9.84 44.17
N GLY A 79 15.05 -10.91 43.49
CA GLY A 79 14.52 -10.83 42.13
C GLY A 79 15.59 -10.49 41.08
N THR A 80 15.15 -10.22 39.86
CA THR A 80 16.03 -9.80 38.76
C THR A 80 15.32 -8.85 37.81
N ILE A 81 16.09 -7.96 37.19
CA ILE A 81 15.66 -7.21 36.01
C ILE A 81 16.26 -7.88 34.78
N ARG A 82 15.42 -8.12 33.78
CA ARG A 82 15.82 -8.72 32.51
C ARG A 82 15.26 -7.95 31.34
N TYR A 83 15.99 -7.90 30.24
CA TYR A 83 15.50 -7.28 29.02
C TYR A 83 16.00 -8.00 27.77
N GLY A 84 15.39 -7.68 26.63
CA GLY A 84 15.83 -8.18 25.34
C GLY A 84 14.89 -7.83 24.19
N THR A 85 15.46 -7.78 23.00
CA THR A 85 14.69 -7.69 21.75
C THR A 85 14.28 -9.10 21.32
N LEU A 86 12.99 -9.30 21.10
CA LEU A 86 12.40 -10.55 20.64
C LEU A 86 11.74 -10.35 19.28
N GLY A 87 11.48 -11.46 18.58
CA GLY A 87 10.89 -11.44 17.25
C GLY A 87 11.86 -10.99 16.15
N THR A 88 11.34 -10.89 14.92
CA THR A 88 12.08 -10.47 13.72
C THR A 88 11.12 -9.81 12.73
N GLY A 89 11.63 -8.96 11.83
CA GLY A 89 10.80 -8.25 10.86
C GLY A 89 9.73 -7.41 11.55
N ASP A 90 8.50 -7.46 11.06
CA ASP A 90 7.39 -6.65 11.57
C ASP A 90 6.92 -7.05 12.98
N ASN A 91 7.30 -8.25 13.44
CA ASN A 91 6.97 -8.75 14.78
C ASN A 91 8.07 -8.44 15.82
N ILE A 92 9.08 -7.64 15.48
CA ILE A 92 10.12 -7.27 16.43
C ILE A 92 9.56 -6.38 17.55
N HIS A 93 9.99 -6.65 18.79
CA HIS A 93 9.58 -5.89 19.96
C HIS A 93 10.64 -5.98 21.05
N PHE A 94 10.69 -4.99 21.93
CA PHE A 94 11.62 -4.92 23.05
C PHE A 94 10.88 -5.17 24.35
N VAL A 95 11.43 -6.01 25.21
CA VAL A 95 10.81 -6.44 26.45
C VAL A 95 11.72 -6.09 27.63
N VAL A 96 11.13 -5.53 28.69
CA VAL A 96 11.79 -5.36 29.99
C VAL A 96 10.92 -5.99 31.06
N SER A 97 11.53 -6.76 31.95
CA SER A 97 10.90 -7.52 33.02
C SER A 97 11.56 -7.25 34.36
N TRP A 98 10.77 -6.91 35.36
CA TRP A 98 11.13 -7.03 36.77
C TRP A 98 10.50 -8.31 37.28
N GLU A 99 11.32 -9.25 37.74
CA GLU A 99 10.91 -10.60 38.12
C GLU A 99 11.12 -10.79 39.63
N ASN A 100 10.02 -10.84 40.38
CA ASN A 100 10.01 -11.00 41.83
C ASN A 100 10.88 -9.97 42.57
N VAL A 101 10.95 -8.74 42.08
CA VAL A 101 11.77 -7.67 42.67
C VAL A 101 11.08 -7.14 43.94
N PRO A 102 11.72 -7.16 45.12
CA PRO A 102 11.13 -6.63 46.34
C PRO A 102 10.94 -5.11 46.29
N GLN A 103 9.89 -4.60 46.92
CA GLN A 103 9.77 -3.17 47.21
C GLN A 103 10.45 -2.84 48.55
N TYR A 104 11.20 -1.75 48.65
CA TYR A 104 11.78 -1.27 49.90
C TYR A 104 10.73 -0.56 50.79
N PRO A 105 10.76 -0.69 52.13
CA PRO A 105 11.62 -1.51 52.99
C PRO A 105 11.16 -2.97 53.21
N SER A 106 10.44 -3.59 52.27
CA SER A 106 9.98 -5.01 52.20
C SER A 106 8.47 -5.22 52.41
N TYR A 107 7.66 -4.83 51.42
CA TYR A 107 6.20 -5.01 51.39
C TYR A 107 5.69 -6.13 50.46
N GLY A 108 6.58 -6.85 49.79
CA GLY A 108 6.22 -7.89 48.84
C GLY A 108 7.19 -7.94 47.66
N THR A 109 6.87 -8.76 46.66
CA THR A 109 7.66 -8.90 45.44
C THR A 109 6.80 -8.52 44.24
N PHE A 110 7.39 -7.78 43.31
CA PHE A 110 6.73 -7.21 42.14
C PHE A 110 7.25 -7.91 40.89
N SER A 111 6.30 -8.45 40.12
CA SER A 111 6.58 -9.12 38.86
C SER A 111 5.78 -8.44 37.75
N LEU A 112 6.46 -7.71 36.88
CA LEU A 112 5.86 -6.91 35.83
C LEU A 112 6.74 -6.85 34.59
N GLN A 113 6.12 -6.54 33.46
CA GLN A 113 6.77 -6.50 32.17
C GLN A 113 6.22 -5.35 31.32
N VAL A 114 7.11 -4.67 30.59
CA VAL A 114 6.74 -3.76 29.50
C VAL A 114 7.24 -4.30 28.18
N ILE A 115 6.44 -4.08 27.14
CA ILE A 115 6.73 -4.48 25.77
C ILE A 115 6.56 -3.25 24.88
N LEU A 116 7.60 -2.89 24.15
CA LEU A 116 7.62 -1.83 23.15
C LEU A 116 7.54 -2.47 21.77
N TYR A 117 6.52 -2.13 20.99
CA TYR A 117 6.33 -2.66 19.64
C TYR A 117 6.87 -1.70 18.58
N LEU A 118 7.22 -2.24 17.42
CA LEU A 118 7.76 -1.49 16.28
C LEU A 118 6.87 -0.31 15.85
N ASP A 119 5.55 -0.41 16.01
CA ASP A 119 4.56 0.61 15.64
C ASP A 119 4.41 1.76 16.65
N GLY A 120 5.12 1.69 17.78
CA GLY A 120 5.02 2.65 18.89
C GLY A 120 4.01 2.24 19.96
N SER A 121 3.30 1.13 19.78
CA SER A 121 2.41 0.62 20.82
C SER A 121 3.23 0.13 22.02
N ILE A 122 2.67 0.29 23.22
CA ILE A 122 3.31 -0.06 24.49
C ILE A 122 2.34 -0.95 25.28
N ARG A 123 2.81 -2.09 25.77
CA ARG A 123 2.01 -2.99 26.61
C ARG A 123 2.65 -3.19 27.96
N PHE A 124 1.88 -3.03 29.03
CA PHE A 124 2.23 -3.47 30.37
C PHE A 124 1.54 -4.79 30.69
N ARG A 125 2.26 -5.68 31.35
CA ARG A 125 1.77 -6.97 31.87
C ARG A 125 2.21 -7.15 33.30
N TYR A 126 1.40 -7.85 34.08
CA TYR A 126 1.65 -8.08 35.49
C TYR A 126 1.43 -9.54 35.84
N ASP A 127 2.18 -10.05 36.81
CA ASP A 127 1.83 -11.29 37.48
C ASP A 127 0.86 -10.96 38.62
N ALA A 128 -0.41 -11.29 38.43
CA ALA A 128 -1.46 -11.07 39.42
C ALA A 128 -1.28 -11.88 40.73
N THR A 129 -0.32 -12.80 40.79
CA THR A 129 0.04 -13.52 42.03
C THR A 129 1.10 -12.78 42.86
N SER A 130 1.72 -11.75 42.28
CA SER A 130 2.69 -10.88 42.94
C SER A 130 2.01 -9.70 43.65
N SER A 131 2.80 -8.81 44.27
CA SER A 131 2.30 -7.69 45.09
C SER A 131 1.87 -6.45 44.29
N VAL A 132 1.80 -6.54 42.95
CA VAL A 132 1.42 -5.42 42.10
C VAL A 132 -0.08 -5.13 42.24
N ASP A 133 -0.45 -4.10 43.00
CA ASP A 133 -1.85 -3.74 43.28
C ASP A 133 -2.20 -2.28 43.01
N GLY A 134 -1.22 -1.47 42.58
CA GLY A 134 -1.37 -0.03 42.32
C GLY A 134 -1.44 0.88 43.55
N ALA A 135 -1.37 0.34 44.79
CA ALA A 135 -1.57 1.11 46.01
C ALA A 135 -0.46 2.12 46.32
N SER A 136 0.77 1.86 45.88
CA SER A 136 1.97 2.68 46.14
C SER A 136 2.70 3.15 44.89
N GLY A 137 2.32 2.68 43.70
CA GLY A 137 3.01 2.99 42.45
C GLY A 137 2.33 4.05 41.59
N THR A 138 3.10 4.60 40.65
CA THR A 138 2.59 5.34 39.50
C THR A 138 2.63 4.45 38.26
N VAL A 139 1.51 4.36 37.53
CA VAL A 139 1.40 3.62 36.28
C VAL A 139 0.94 4.56 35.18
N GLY A 140 1.66 4.60 34.07
CA GLY A 140 1.28 5.40 32.92
C GLY A 140 2.40 5.67 31.93
N VAL A 141 2.11 6.55 30.98
CA VAL A 141 3.08 7.02 29.98
C VAL A 141 3.11 8.54 29.99
N GLN A 142 4.29 9.13 29.87
CA GLN A 142 4.48 10.57 29.83
C GLN A 142 5.35 10.95 28.65
N GLU A 143 4.91 11.98 27.93
CA GLU A 143 5.71 12.60 26.89
C GLU A 143 6.26 13.95 27.38
N ASN A 144 5.37 14.75 27.99
CA ASN A 144 5.69 16.03 28.59
C ASN A 144 4.62 16.41 29.63
N THR A 145 4.74 17.61 30.21
CA THR A 145 3.83 18.10 31.26
C THR A 145 2.38 18.31 30.81
N THR A 146 2.11 18.30 29.50
CA THR A 146 0.77 18.53 28.92
C THR A 146 0.24 17.33 28.14
N ASN A 147 1.09 16.36 27.80
CA ASN A 147 0.68 15.13 27.15
C ASN A 147 1.23 13.92 27.93
N TYR A 148 0.32 13.28 28.65
CA TYR A 148 0.57 12.11 29.49
C TYR A 148 -0.74 11.37 29.73
N ASP A 149 -0.65 10.07 29.98
CA ASP A 149 -1.77 9.24 30.42
C ASP A 149 -1.40 8.56 31.72
N GLN A 150 -2.00 9.05 32.82
CA GLN A 150 -1.83 8.48 34.14
C GLN A 150 -2.96 7.48 34.40
N HIS A 151 -2.62 6.20 34.30
CA HIS A 151 -3.54 5.12 34.59
C HIS A 151 -3.81 4.97 36.09
N SER A 152 -2.76 5.04 36.92
CA SER A 152 -2.89 5.03 38.38
C SER A 152 -1.77 5.82 39.08
N PHE A 153 -2.07 6.32 40.27
CA PHE A 153 -1.12 6.87 41.23
C PHE A 153 -1.62 6.59 42.63
N ASN A 154 -0.88 5.80 43.41
CA ASN A 154 -1.20 5.45 44.79
C ASN A 154 -2.67 5.05 44.98
N ASN A 155 -3.19 4.25 44.06
CA ASN A 155 -4.60 3.90 43.97
C ASN A 155 -4.80 2.46 43.49
N SER A 156 -5.20 1.60 44.41
CA SER A 156 -5.53 0.19 44.11
C SER A 156 -6.92 -0.03 43.56
N SER A 157 -7.81 0.98 43.61
CA SER A 157 -9.19 0.81 43.13
C SER A 157 -9.32 0.84 41.60
N THR A 158 -8.35 1.43 40.91
CA THR A 158 -8.34 1.61 39.45
C THR A 158 -7.35 0.67 38.75
N PHE A 159 -6.61 -0.13 39.50
CA PHE A 159 -5.57 -1.02 38.98
C PHE A 159 -6.03 -2.48 39.04
N ASP A 160 -5.87 -3.22 37.95
CA ASP A 160 -6.19 -4.65 37.86
C ASP A 160 -5.01 -5.41 37.26
N ALA A 161 -4.23 -6.07 38.11
CA ALA A 161 -3.06 -6.86 37.71
C ALA A 161 -3.39 -8.06 36.82
N THR A 162 -4.67 -8.45 36.68
CA THR A 162 -5.10 -9.54 35.80
C THR A 162 -5.26 -9.09 34.34
N LYS A 163 -5.09 -7.79 34.06
CA LYS A 163 -5.26 -7.20 32.74
C LYS A 163 -3.96 -6.57 32.25
N ASP A 164 -3.73 -6.74 30.95
CA ASP A 164 -2.72 -5.96 30.23
C ASP A 164 -3.24 -4.53 30.04
N ILE A 165 -2.35 -3.55 30.16
CA ILE A 165 -2.60 -2.17 29.74
C ILE A 165 -1.92 -1.99 28.38
N LEU A 166 -2.67 -1.54 27.38
CA LEU A 166 -2.16 -1.32 26.02
C LEU A 166 -2.36 0.15 25.62
N TYR A 167 -1.25 0.85 25.42
CA TYR A 167 -1.22 2.15 24.75
C TYR A 167 -0.98 1.90 23.27
N THR A 168 -1.92 2.31 22.43
CA THR A 168 -1.82 2.13 20.98
C THR A 168 -1.21 3.35 20.31
N SER A 169 -0.44 3.13 19.25
CA SER A 169 0.03 4.20 18.38
C SER A 169 -1.12 5.04 17.82
N ILE A 170 -0.92 6.37 17.75
CA ILE A 170 -1.85 7.30 17.11
C ILE A 170 -1.52 7.54 15.63
N LEU A 171 -0.44 6.95 15.13
CA LEU A 171 -0.02 7.12 13.74
C LEU A 171 -0.97 6.37 12.80
N THR A 172 -1.28 6.98 11.67
CA THR A 172 -1.93 6.29 10.55
C THR A 172 -1.08 5.09 10.14
N GLN A 173 -1.68 3.91 10.09
CA GLN A 173 -1.00 2.68 9.67
C GLN A 173 -1.26 2.41 8.18
N LEU A 174 -0.19 2.27 7.41
CA LEU A 174 -0.21 1.93 5.98
C LEU A 174 0.17 0.46 5.79
N THR A 175 -0.71 -0.29 5.13
CA THR A 175 -0.55 -1.74 4.95
C THR A 175 -0.11 -2.03 3.53
N ALA A 176 0.98 -2.77 3.37
CA ALA A 176 1.48 -3.12 2.05
C ALA A 176 0.42 -3.91 1.24
N VAL A 177 0.31 -3.58 -0.04
CA VAL A 177 -0.61 -4.18 -1.00
C VAL A 177 0.13 -5.06 -2.01
N THR A 178 -0.62 -5.89 -2.74
CA THR A 178 -0.08 -6.53 -3.95
C THR A 178 -0.38 -5.63 -5.16
N PRO A 179 0.63 -5.26 -5.96
CA PRO A 179 0.40 -4.50 -7.19
C PRO A 179 -0.56 -5.22 -8.16
N SER A 180 -1.23 -4.45 -9.03
CA SER A 180 -2.19 -4.98 -10.01
C SER A 180 -1.54 -5.80 -11.14
N CYS A 181 -0.21 -5.73 -11.25
CA CYS A 181 0.62 -6.45 -12.20
C CYS A 181 1.68 -7.29 -11.47
N THR A 182 2.24 -8.28 -12.17
CA THR A 182 3.27 -9.17 -11.60
C THR A 182 4.62 -8.48 -11.44
N THR A 183 4.95 -7.54 -12.33
CA THR A 183 6.23 -6.82 -12.32
C THR A 183 5.97 -5.32 -12.53
N PRO A 184 5.82 -4.55 -11.45
CA PRO A 184 5.75 -3.09 -11.54
C PRO A 184 6.99 -2.53 -12.26
N SER A 185 6.76 -1.67 -13.24
CA SER A 185 7.82 -0.97 -13.96
C SER A 185 8.18 0.31 -13.25
N SER A 186 9.45 0.71 -13.28
CA SER A 186 9.90 2.00 -12.72
C SER A 186 9.15 3.17 -13.37
N GLN A 187 9.13 4.33 -12.70
CA GLN A 187 8.35 5.53 -13.03
C GLN A 187 6.89 5.41 -12.60
N ILE A 188 6.23 6.55 -12.42
CA ILE A 188 4.81 6.64 -12.07
C ILE A 188 4.00 7.18 -13.27
N ASN A 189 2.75 6.75 -13.42
CA ASN A 189 1.87 7.32 -14.44
C ASN A 189 1.52 8.76 -14.07
N MET A 190 1.44 9.65 -15.05
CA MET A 190 0.93 11.00 -14.95
C MET A 190 -0.11 11.21 -16.04
N THR A 191 -1.31 11.60 -15.65
CA THR A 191 -2.38 12.01 -16.58
C THR A 191 -2.76 13.44 -16.31
N THR A 192 -2.95 14.22 -17.38
CA THR A 192 -3.31 15.64 -17.29
C THR A 192 -4.63 15.95 -17.96
N TYR A 193 -5.39 16.87 -17.37
CA TYR A 193 -6.71 17.26 -17.82
C TYR A 193 -6.85 18.77 -17.90
N ASN A 194 -7.58 19.23 -18.90
CA ASN A 194 -7.97 20.62 -19.07
C ASN A 194 -9.01 21.01 -18.02
N THR A 195 -8.70 22.03 -17.22
CA THR A 195 -9.60 22.60 -16.21
C THR A 195 -9.90 24.08 -16.49
N THR A 196 -9.87 24.53 -17.75
CA THR A 196 -10.14 25.94 -18.13
C THR A 196 -11.48 26.46 -17.61
N ALA A 197 -12.49 25.58 -17.46
CA ALA A 197 -13.78 25.97 -16.90
C ALA A 197 -13.81 26.00 -15.35
N TYR A 198 -12.76 25.50 -14.68
CA TYR A 198 -12.61 25.52 -13.23
C TYR A 198 -11.95 26.83 -12.79
N ASN A 199 -12.78 27.84 -12.53
CA ASN A 199 -12.31 29.17 -12.14
C ASN A 199 -12.17 29.34 -10.61
N SER A 200 -11.49 28.39 -9.94
CA SER A 200 -11.28 28.37 -8.49
C SER A 200 -9.99 27.60 -8.14
N TYR A 201 -9.69 27.51 -6.85
CA TYR A 201 -8.74 26.57 -6.26
C TYR A 201 -9.49 25.62 -5.31
N PRO A 202 -9.13 24.33 -5.21
CA PRO A 202 -9.68 23.46 -4.19
C PRO A 202 -9.08 23.86 -2.84
N ASN A 203 -9.92 24.19 -1.84
CA ASN A 203 -9.46 24.64 -0.51
C ASN A 203 -9.40 23.51 0.53
N ASP A 204 -9.83 22.31 0.15
CA ASP A 204 -9.84 21.10 0.96
C ASP A 204 -9.97 19.87 0.04
N SER A 205 -9.80 18.67 0.60
CA SER A 205 -9.89 17.40 -0.15
C SER A 205 -11.29 17.11 -0.71
N THR A 206 -12.35 17.68 -0.13
CA THR A 206 -13.71 17.49 -0.65
C THR A 206 -13.91 18.30 -1.94
N GLN A 207 -13.40 19.53 -1.97
CA GLN A 207 -13.36 20.35 -3.18
C GLN A 207 -12.42 19.75 -4.24
N TYR A 208 -11.30 19.17 -3.81
CA TYR A 208 -10.38 18.47 -4.71
C TYR A 208 -11.04 17.26 -5.38
N ALA A 209 -11.73 16.42 -4.60
CA ALA A 209 -12.51 15.31 -5.14
C ALA A 209 -13.58 15.77 -6.15
N THR A 210 -14.21 16.92 -5.89
CA THR A 210 -15.19 17.52 -6.82
C THR A 210 -14.54 17.99 -8.12
N LEU A 211 -13.33 18.57 -8.05
CA LEU A 211 -12.55 18.93 -9.24
C LEU A 211 -12.23 17.69 -10.07
N ILE A 212 -11.69 16.64 -9.45
CA ILE A 212 -11.35 15.38 -10.14
C ILE A 212 -12.60 14.77 -10.80
N GLN A 213 -13.71 14.65 -10.05
CA GLN A 213 -14.95 14.06 -10.58
C GLN A 213 -15.46 14.78 -11.83
N ASN A 214 -15.36 16.11 -11.88
CA ASN A 214 -15.88 16.90 -12.99
C ASN A 214 -14.92 17.02 -14.18
N TYR A 215 -13.61 16.94 -13.94
CA TYR A 215 -12.61 17.27 -14.95
C TYR A 215 -11.72 16.11 -15.38
N ALA A 216 -11.52 15.08 -14.57
CA ALA A 216 -10.79 13.87 -14.95
C ALA A 216 -11.64 12.96 -15.86
N THR A 217 -11.97 13.46 -17.06
CA THR A 217 -12.80 12.78 -18.06
C THR A 217 -12.11 12.79 -19.42
N ASP A 218 -12.48 11.84 -20.30
CA ASP A 218 -11.93 11.76 -21.66
C ASP A 218 -12.12 13.05 -22.47
N ALA A 219 -13.22 13.79 -22.21
CA ALA A 219 -13.51 15.04 -22.89
C ALA A 219 -12.50 16.16 -22.56
N ASN A 220 -11.86 16.09 -21.39
CA ASN A 220 -10.89 17.07 -20.92
C ASN A 220 -9.46 16.52 -20.94
N LEU A 221 -9.23 15.28 -21.37
CA LEU A 221 -7.90 14.67 -21.36
C LEU A 221 -6.94 15.44 -22.26
N PHE A 222 -5.82 15.91 -21.71
CA PHE A 222 -4.68 16.36 -22.50
C PHE A 222 -3.81 15.19 -22.92
N GLY A 223 -3.45 14.32 -21.96
CA GLY A 223 -2.67 13.13 -22.25
C GLY A 223 -2.17 12.41 -21.00
N THR A 224 -1.61 11.23 -21.24
CA THR A 224 -1.06 10.33 -20.22
C THR A 224 0.33 9.85 -20.64
N GLY A 225 1.20 9.66 -19.67
CA GLY A 225 2.46 8.94 -19.83
C GLY A 225 3.12 8.71 -18.48
N THR A 226 4.43 8.61 -18.43
CA THR A 226 5.18 8.29 -17.21
C THR A 226 6.23 9.35 -16.88
N VAL A 227 6.45 9.56 -15.58
CA VAL A 227 7.52 10.42 -15.06
C VAL A 227 8.35 9.67 -14.02
N ALA A 228 9.65 9.95 -13.98
CA ALA A 228 10.55 9.28 -13.05
C ALA A 228 10.30 9.69 -11.59
N GLN A 229 9.88 10.93 -11.35
CA GLN A 229 9.66 11.50 -10.02
C GLN A 229 8.50 12.49 -10.03
N ILE A 230 7.94 12.74 -8.85
CA ILE A 230 7.01 13.85 -8.59
C ILE A 230 7.85 15.00 -8.04
N ASN A 231 8.55 15.71 -8.92
CA ASN A 231 9.43 16.84 -8.59
C ASN A 231 9.57 17.86 -9.73
N GLY A 232 8.50 18.02 -10.52
CA GLY A 232 8.51 18.71 -11.80
C GLY A 232 7.71 20.01 -11.83
N SER A 233 7.50 20.46 -13.06
CA SER A 233 6.72 21.62 -13.46
C SER A 233 6.18 21.35 -14.87
N GLY A 234 5.15 22.07 -15.30
CA GLY A 234 4.63 21.95 -16.65
C GLY A 234 3.58 20.87 -16.82
N ASN A 235 2.73 21.10 -17.82
CA ASN A 235 1.90 20.08 -18.45
C ASN A 235 2.58 19.58 -19.74
N PRO A 236 3.09 18.34 -19.77
CA PRO A 236 3.78 17.82 -20.95
C PRO A 236 2.86 17.53 -22.16
N TYR A 237 1.54 17.61 -21.98
CA TYR A 237 0.55 17.22 -23.00
C TYR A 237 -0.36 18.39 -23.46
N GLY A 238 -0.21 19.59 -22.89
CA GLY A 238 -1.14 20.69 -23.13
C GLY A 238 -0.67 22.05 -22.60
N SER A 239 -1.62 22.93 -22.27
CA SER A 239 -1.32 24.24 -21.66
C SER A 239 -0.76 24.05 -20.25
N ASN A 240 0.15 24.93 -19.84
CA ASN A 240 0.68 25.00 -18.47
C ASN A 240 -0.23 25.82 -17.53
N GLU A 241 -1.46 26.10 -17.95
CA GLU A 241 -2.42 26.88 -17.19
C GLU A 241 -3.76 26.16 -17.21
N ASN A 242 -4.47 26.23 -16.10
CA ASN A 242 -5.77 25.58 -15.91
C ASN A 242 -5.70 24.09 -16.27
N TYR A 243 -4.87 23.35 -15.53
CA TYR A 243 -4.80 21.91 -15.67
C TYR A 243 -4.77 21.19 -14.33
N LEU A 244 -5.25 19.95 -14.35
CA LEU A 244 -5.16 18.99 -13.26
C LEU A 244 -4.17 17.91 -13.69
N SER A 245 -3.20 17.59 -12.86
CA SER A 245 -2.37 16.39 -12.97
C SER A 245 -2.76 15.37 -11.92
N ILE A 246 -2.89 14.13 -12.33
CA ILE A 246 -3.08 12.97 -11.47
C ILE A 246 -1.92 12.03 -11.71
N PHE A 247 -1.16 11.73 -10.66
CA PHE A 247 -0.13 10.72 -10.67
C PHE A 247 -0.66 9.46 -10.00
N GLU A 248 -0.52 8.30 -10.65
CA GLU A 248 -1.05 7.03 -10.14
C GLU A 248 -0.04 5.90 -10.32
N GLY A 249 0.10 5.09 -9.29
CA GLY A 249 0.93 3.90 -9.33
C GLY A 249 1.19 3.36 -7.94
N TYR A 250 2.44 3.06 -7.67
CA TYR A 250 2.90 2.49 -6.42
C TYR A 250 4.15 3.20 -5.93
N ILE A 251 4.25 3.34 -4.61
CA ILE A 251 5.50 3.62 -3.92
C ILE A 251 6.00 2.34 -3.23
N TYR A 252 7.28 2.02 -3.38
CA TYR A 252 7.90 0.93 -2.64
C TYR A 252 8.57 1.47 -1.37
N LEU A 253 8.18 0.95 -0.21
CA LEU A 253 8.74 1.30 1.09
C LEU A 253 9.60 0.12 1.59
N PRO A 254 10.95 0.24 1.60
CA PRO A 254 11.82 -0.92 1.79
C PRO A 254 11.90 -1.44 3.23
N THR A 255 11.55 -0.60 4.20
CA THR A 255 11.71 -0.88 5.64
C THR A 255 10.43 -0.58 6.38
N THR A 256 9.97 -1.48 7.23
CA THR A 256 8.84 -1.22 8.14
C THR A 256 9.26 -0.18 9.18
N GLY A 257 8.44 0.84 9.41
CA GLY A 257 8.72 1.86 10.40
C GLY A 257 7.96 3.16 10.16
N VAL A 258 8.36 4.21 10.88
CA VAL A 258 7.78 5.53 10.70
C VAL A 258 8.42 6.25 9.51
N TYR A 259 7.56 6.65 8.58
CA TYR A 259 7.89 7.54 7.47
C TYR A 259 7.28 8.91 7.72
N ALA A 260 7.95 9.97 7.29
CA ALA A 260 7.33 11.28 7.14
C ALA A 260 7.03 11.53 5.66
N PHE A 261 5.86 12.07 5.32
CA PHE A 261 5.53 12.52 3.97
C PHE A 261 5.19 14.00 3.98
N GLY A 262 5.66 14.72 2.98
CA GLY A 262 5.39 16.14 2.81
C GLY A 262 5.25 16.49 1.34
N VAL A 263 4.71 17.67 1.07
CA VAL A 263 4.33 18.10 -0.28
C VAL A 263 4.78 19.55 -0.54
N ASP A 264 4.97 19.94 -1.79
CA ASP A 264 5.17 21.35 -2.18
C ASP A 264 4.60 21.52 -3.59
N GLY A 265 3.87 22.61 -3.83
CA GLY A 265 3.12 22.80 -5.06
C GLY A 265 2.88 24.26 -5.41
N ASP A 266 2.57 24.47 -6.68
CA ASP A 266 2.07 25.71 -7.28
C ASP A 266 1.05 25.25 -8.34
N ASP A 267 -0.27 25.26 -8.11
CA ASP A 267 -1.00 25.60 -6.88
C ASP A 267 -1.26 24.35 -5.99
N ALA A 268 -2.54 24.03 -5.73
CA ALA A 268 -2.98 23.06 -4.73
C ALA A 268 -2.53 21.62 -5.05
N ILE A 269 -2.12 20.89 -4.01
CA ILE A 269 -1.68 19.50 -4.09
C ILE A 269 -2.21 18.63 -2.93
N GLU A 270 -2.33 17.32 -3.16
CA GLU A 270 -2.63 16.34 -2.10
C GLU A 270 -2.04 14.97 -2.46
N VAL A 271 -1.71 14.17 -1.44
CA VAL A 271 -1.16 12.83 -1.62
C VAL A 271 -1.92 11.80 -0.78
N TYR A 272 -2.25 10.70 -1.45
CA TYR A 272 -2.88 9.52 -0.88
C TYR A 272 -1.92 8.35 -0.97
N ILE A 273 -1.83 7.59 0.12
CA ILE A 273 -1.15 6.30 0.16
C ILE A 273 -2.13 5.26 0.69
N ASP A 274 -2.27 4.13 -0.01
CA ASP A 274 -3.26 3.09 0.29
C ASP A 274 -4.69 3.64 0.44
N ASP A 275 -5.09 4.51 -0.49
CA ASP A 275 -6.38 5.20 -0.51
C ASP A 275 -6.67 6.09 0.74
N THR A 276 -5.65 6.32 1.56
CA THR A 276 -5.71 7.20 2.75
C THR A 276 -5.06 8.54 2.43
N LEU A 277 -5.78 9.65 2.64
CA LEU A 277 -5.21 11.00 2.53
C LEU A 277 -4.12 11.15 3.59
N ILE A 278 -2.88 11.36 3.17
CA ILE A 278 -1.75 11.54 4.08
C ILE A 278 -1.59 13.02 4.40
N THR A 279 -1.50 13.86 3.37
CA THR A 279 -1.36 15.30 3.52
C THR A 279 -1.71 16.05 2.23
N GLY A 280 -1.92 17.36 2.33
CA GLY A 280 -2.18 18.25 1.21
C GLY A 280 -2.01 19.72 1.59
N TRP A 281 -1.68 20.55 0.60
CA TRP A 281 -1.57 22.00 0.71
C TRP A 281 -2.52 22.59 -0.33
N TYR A 282 -3.59 23.21 0.17
CA TYR A 282 -4.75 23.61 -0.62
C TYR A 282 -4.80 25.12 -0.86
N GLY A 283 -5.66 25.52 -1.81
CA GLY A 283 -5.84 26.91 -2.22
C GLY A 283 -4.81 27.37 -3.25
N GLY A 284 -4.92 28.63 -3.68
CA GLY A 284 -3.95 29.23 -4.60
C GLY A 284 -2.70 29.68 -3.85
N HIS A 285 -1.53 29.19 -4.26
CA HIS A 285 -0.26 29.50 -3.62
C HIS A 285 0.91 29.20 -4.54
N GLY A 286 1.99 29.96 -4.37
CA GLY A 286 3.25 29.69 -5.04
C GLY A 286 4.08 28.61 -4.34
N ARG A 287 5.04 28.04 -5.06
CA ARG A 287 6.01 27.07 -4.51
C ARG A 287 6.73 27.58 -3.25
N ALA A 288 6.78 26.77 -2.19
CA ALA A 288 7.47 27.07 -0.93
C ALA A 288 8.98 26.81 -0.95
N ASN A 289 9.47 26.01 -1.91
CA ASN A 289 10.87 25.55 -2.03
C ASN A 289 11.34 24.65 -0.88
N GLN A 290 10.40 24.03 -0.17
CA GLN A 290 10.65 23.07 0.91
C GLN A 290 9.37 22.26 1.17
N ALA A 291 9.51 21.09 1.79
CA ALA A 291 8.36 20.28 2.19
C ALA A 291 7.41 21.06 3.11
N ARG A 292 6.11 20.94 2.82
CA ARG A 292 4.99 21.49 3.58
C ARG A 292 4.13 20.36 4.13
N GLU A 293 3.40 20.69 5.19
CA GLU A 293 2.38 19.81 5.79
C GLU A 293 2.92 18.39 6.06
N ILE A 294 4.10 18.30 6.69
CA ILE A 294 4.76 17.02 6.95
C ILE A 294 3.94 16.21 7.95
N VAL A 295 3.58 14.97 7.58
CA VAL A 295 2.82 14.03 8.41
C VAL A 295 3.62 12.74 8.59
N ASN A 296 3.70 12.27 9.84
CA ASN A 296 4.29 10.99 10.19
C ASN A 296 3.23 9.87 10.08
N VAL A 297 3.61 8.76 9.46
CA VAL A 297 2.78 7.56 9.32
C VAL A 297 3.63 6.32 9.64
N PHE A 298 3.01 5.28 10.17
CA PHE A 298 3.66 3.99 10.31
C PHE A 298 3.35 3.14 9.08
N ALA A 299 4.36 2.65 8.37
CA ALA A 299 4.17 1.84 7.17
C ALA A 299 4.89 0.49 7.29
N TYR A 300 4.21 -0.57 6.88
CA TYR A 300 4.83 -1.89 6.69
C TYR A 300 5.68 -1.91 5.41
N ALA A 301 6.78 -2.67 5.39
CA ALA A 301 7.62 -2.78 4.20
C ALA A 301 6.84 -3.42 3.04
N GLY A 302 7.00 -2.87 1.84
CA GLY A 302 6.41 -3.42 0.63
C GLY A 302 5.87 -2.36 -0.32
N TRP A 303 4.95 -2.79 -1.17
CA TRP A 303 4.28 -1.92 -2.13
C TRP A 303 3.12 -1.21 -1.48
N HIS A 304 2.97 0.08 -1.75
CA HIS A 304 1.82 0.87 -1.35
C HIS A 304 1.23 1.55 -2.58
N LYS A 305 -0.10 1.64 -2.65
CA LYS A 305 -0.73 2.39 -3.74
C LYS A 305 -0.44 3.87 -3.53
N LEU A 306 0.01 4.56 -4.56
CA LEU A 306 0.30 5.99 -4.50
C LEU A 306 -0.60 6.74 -5.49
N THR A 307 -1.30 7.75 -4.99
CA THR A 307 -2.01 8.73 -5.80
C THR A 307 -1.58 10.13 -5.36
N TYR A 308 -1.20 10.98 -6.30
CA TYR A 308 -0.85 12.37 -6.05
C TYR A 308 -1.64 13.26 -6.99
N HIS A 309 -2.22 14.32 -6.48
CA HIS A 309 -2.96 15.29 -7.28
C HIS A 309 -2.27 16.64 -7.27
N HIS A 310 -2.27 17.30 -8.42
CA HIS A 310 -1.80 18.68 -8.58
C HIS A 310 -2.76 19.48 -9.44
N GLN A 311 -3.09 20.69 -9.01
CA GLN A 311 -3.95 21.61 -9.72
C GLN A 311 -3.18 22.90 -9.97
N GLU A 312 -3.16 23.33 -11.23
CA GLU A 312 -2.56 24.59 -11.66
C GLU A 312 -3.64 25.46 -12.31
N ARG A 313 -3.72 26.75 -11.95
CA ARG A 313 -4.69 27.67 -12.55
C ARG A 313 -4.02 28.70 -13.46
N GLY A 314 -3.02 29.41 -12.99
CA GLY A 314 -2.18 30.23 -13.83
C GLY A 314 -1.02 30.83 -13.05
N GLY A 315 0.15 30.90 -13.67
CA GLY A 315 1.35 31.39 -13.02
C GLY A 315 2.53 30.47 -13.32
N ALA A 316 3.39 30.29 -12.32
CA ALA A 316 4.34 29.18 -12.32
C ALA A 316 3.64 27.93 -11.81
N ASP A 317 4.14 26.76 -12.15
CA ASP A 317 3.47 25.50 -11.89
C ASP A 317 4.45 24.44 -11.40
N ASN A 318 4.16 23.82 -10.26
CA ASN A 318 5.10 22.92 -9.59
C ASN A 318 4.41 21.82 -8.79
N TYR A 319 5.04 20.64 -8.73
CA TYR A 319 4.60 19.52 -7.91
C TYR A 319 5.80 18.76 -7.34
N TYR A 320 5.81 18.57 -6.03
CA TYR A 320 6.86 17.85 -5.30
C TYR A 320 6.25 16.94 -4.24
N LEU A 321 6.73 15.69 -4.20
CA LEU A 321 6.49 14.75 -3.12
C LEU A 321 7.79 14.48 -2.37
N TYR A 322 7.75 14.69 -1.06
CA TYR A 322 8.85 14.44 -0.14
C TYR A 322 8.55 13.23 0.74
N TRP A 323 9.60 12.53 1.14
CA TRP A 323 9.55 11.51 2.17
C TRP A 323 10.74 11.61 3.11
N GLN A 324 10.60 11.05 4.30
CA GLN A 324 11.72 10.69 5.18
C GLN A 324 11.53 9.21 5.54
N PRO A 325 12.37 8.30 5.05
CA PRO A 325 12.30 6.90 5.45
C PRO A 325 12.79 6.71 6.90
N PRO A 326 12.51 5.56 7.54
CA PRO A 326 13.01 5.25 8.87
C PRO A 326 14.53 5.45 8.97
N ASN A 327 14.97 6.26 9.93
CA ASN A 327 16.39 6.65 10.12
C ASN A 327 17.05 7.40 8.94
N GLY A 328 16.25 7.84 7.96
CA GLY A 328 16.70 8.65 6.83
C GLY A 328 16.58 10.15 7.08
N SER A 329 16.93 10.91 6.06
CA SER A 329 16.70 12.37 6.02
C SER A 329 15.52 12.68 5.10
N LEU A 330 14.84 13.79 5.35
CA LEU A 330 13.78 14.29 4.49
C LEU A 330 14.36 14.67 3.12
N GLU A 331 13.81 14.09 2.06
CA GLU A 331 14.22 14.31 0.67
C GLU A 331 13.03 14.17 -0.29
N ILE A 332 13.23 14.51 -1.56
CA ILE A 332 12.27 14.16 -2.62
C ILE A 332 12.23 12.65 -2.77
N VAL A 333 11.04 12.06 -2.93
CA VAL A 333 10.89 10.62 -3.16
C VAL A 333 11.77 10.19 -4.35
N PRO A 334 12.75 9.29 -4.15
CA PRO A 334 13.66 8.87 -5.21
C PRO A 334 12.91 8.16 -6.35
N ALA A 335 13.41 8.33 -7.58
CA ALA A 335 12.84 7.65 -8.76
C ALA A 335 12.80 6.12 -8.61
N THR A 336 13.72 5.56 -7.83
CA THR A 336 13.80 4.11 -7.55
C THR A 336 12.69 3.61 -6.64
N GLN A 337 11.86 4.49 -6.08
CA GLN A 337 10.73 4.12 -5.22
C GLN A 337 9.38 4.29 -5.90
N LEU A 338 9.34 4.81 -7.14
CA LEU A 338 8.10 5.10 -7.85
C LEU A 338 7.93 4.14 -9.02
N PHE A 339 6.76 3.50 -9.05
CA PHE A 339 6.45 2.44 -9.98
C PHE A 339 5.04 2.58 -10.50
N HIS A 340 4.77 1.96 -11.63
CA HIS A 340 3.44 1.81 -12.18
C HIS A 340 3.27 0.39 -12.70
N CYS A 341 2.02 -0.04 -12.76
CA CYS A 341 1.66 -1.18 -13.56
C CYS A 341 1.18 -0.67 -14.91
N SER A 342 1.89 -1.03 -15.98
CA SER A 342 1.39 -0.76 -17.33
C SER A 342 0.11 -1.56 -17.55
N ALA A 343 -0.87 -0.97 -18.22
CA ALA A 343 -2.00 -1.75 -18.69
C ALA A 343 -1.48 -2.81 -19.68
N GLU A 344 -1.80 -4.07 -19.44
CA GLU A 344 -1.39 -5.20 -20.29
C GLU A 344 -2.61 -5.79 -20.99
N ALA A 345 -2.43 -6.26 -22.23
CA ALA A 345 -3.38 -7.15 -22.87
C ALA A 345 -3.12 -8.58 -22.39
N LYS A 346 -4.15 -9.29 -21.96
CA LYS A 346 -4.06 -10.69 -21.51
C LYS A 346 -4.86 -11.57 -22.45
N MET A 347 -4.20 -11.99 -23.52
CA MET A 347 -4.81 -12.68 -24.65
C MET A 347 -4.90 -14.20 -24.41
N SER A 348 -6.01 -14.78 -24.85
CA SER A 348 -6.24 -16.24 -24.92
C SER A 348 -6.96 -16.61 -26.21
N ILE A 349 -6.73 -17.83 -26.68
CA ILE A 349 -7.31 -18.35 -27.93
C ILE A 349 -7.96 -19.70 -27.67
N VAL A 350 -9.19 -19.88 -28.16
CA VAL A 350 -9.89 -21.16 -28.15
C VAL A 350 -10.38 -21.49 -29.56
N LYS A 351 -9.97 -22.65 -30.10
CA LYS A 351 -10.42 -23.16 -31.41
C LYS A 351 -11.47 -24.25 -31.21
N SER A 352 -12.57 -24.16 -31.94
CA SER A 352 -13.63 -25.16 -31.99
C SER A 352 -14.06 -25.44 -33.44
N SER A 353 -14.85 -26.51 -33.65
CA SER A 353 -15.39 -26.81 -34.97
C SER A 353 -16.75 -27.48 -34.88
N CYS A 354 -17.57 -27.27 -35.91
CA CYS A 354 -18.90 -27.85 -36.05
C CYS A 354 -19.13 -28.31 -37.49
N THR A 355 -19.93 -29.34 -37.66
CA THR A 355 -20.36 -29.81 -38.98
C THR A 355 -21.66 -29.09 -39.32
N ILE A 356 -21.67 -28.28 -40.39
CA ILE A 356 -22.82 -27.43 -40.74
C ILE A 356 -23.67 -28.03 -41.88
N LEU A 357 -23.04 -28.84 -42.73
CA LEU A 357 -23.68 -29.49 -43.88
C LEU A 357 -22.96 -30.81 -44.17
N ASP A 358 -23.70 -31.83 -44.57
CA ASP A 358 -23.10 -32.98 -45.25
C ASP A 358 -23.94 -33.43 -46.46
N PRO A 359 -23.35 -34.14 -47.45
CA PRO A 359 -24.04 -34.51 -48.69
C PRO A 359 -25.22 -35.48 -48.52
N VAL A 360 -25.30 -36.19 -47.38
CA VAL A 360 -26.28 -37.25 -47.11
C VAL A 360 -27.42 -36.74 -46.26
N ASN A 361 -27.13 -36.03 -45.16
CA ASN A 361 -28.14 -35.58 -44.18
C ASN A 361 -28.47 -34.09 -44.29
N GLY A 362 -27.79 -33.35 -45.17
CA GLY A 362 -27.97 -31.91 -45.34
C GLY A 362 -27.69 -31.13 -44.05
N ALA A 363 -28.30 -29.95 -43.91
CA ALA A 363 -28.12 -29.09 -42.75
C ALA A 363 -28.98 -29.48 -41.53
N VAL A 364 -29.87 -30.47 -41.66
CA VAL A 364 -30.83 -30.84 -40.60
C VAL A 364 -30.17 -31.73 -39.53
N ASN A 365 -29.31 -32.66 -39.95
CA ASN A 365 -28.60 -33.56 -39.03
C ASN A 365 -27.18 -33.86 -39.56
N PRO A 366 -26.35 -32.82 -39.77
CA PRO A 366 -25.07 -32.97 -40.44
C PRO A 366 -24.13 -33.93 -39.68
N LYS A 367 -23.43 -34.78 -40.42
CA LYS A 367 -22.42 -35.72 -39.92
C LYS A 367 -21.05 -35.39 -40.48
N ARG A 368 -20.00 -35.57 -39.68
CA ARG A 368 -18.61 -35.41 -40.11
C ARG A 368 -18.19 -36.61 -40.97
N ILE A 369 -18.59 -36.59 -42.24
CA ILE A 369 -18.29 -37.59 -43.28
C ILE A 369 -17.63 -36.89 -44.48
N PRO A 370 -16.97 -37.63 -45.41
CA PRO A 370 -16.44 -37.05 -46.65
C PRO A 370 -17.48 -36.19 -47.39
N GLY A 371 -17.04 -35.02 -47.87
CA GLY A 371 -17.86 -33.98 -48.48
C GLY A 371 -18.62 -33.08 -47.49
N ALA A 372 -18.46 -33.28 -46.18
CA ALA A 372 -19.10 -32.42 -45.18
C ALA A 372 -18.40 -31.06 -45.07
N THR A 373 -19.18 -29.99 -44.99
CA THR A 373 -18.67 -28.65 -44.68
C THR A 373 -18.50 -28.52 -43.18
N ILE A 374 -17.26 -28.28 -42.77
CA ILE A 374 -16.85 -28.04 -41.40
C ILE A 374 -16.61 -26.55 -41.23
N ARG A 375 -17.29 -25.94 -40.27
CA ARG A 375 -16.97 -24.59 -39.83
C ARG A 375 -16.03 -24.67 -38.64
N PHE A 376 -14.93 -23.94 -38.71
CA PHE A 376 -14.06 -23.67 -37.58
C PHE A 376 -14.40 -22.31 -36.99
N ALA A 377 -14.29 -22.21 -35.67
CA ALA A 377 -14.48 -20.96 -34.92
C ALA A 377 -13.28 -20.77 -33.97
N MET A 378 -12.67 -19.60 -34.00
CA MET A 378 -11.55 -19.21 -33.14
C MET A 378 -11.94 -18.00 -32.30
N GLU A 379 -12.12 -18.23 -31.01
CA GLU A 379 -12.40 -17.16 -30.05
C GLU A 379 -11.07 -16.58 -29.58
N VAL A 380 -10.89 -15.28 -29.77
CA VAL A 380 -9.83 -14.50 -29.16
C VAL A 380 -10.44 -13.73 -27.99
N SER A 381 -9.83 -13.83 -26.82
CA SER A 381 -10.31 -13.18 -25.60
C SER A 381 -9.19 -12.38 -24.94
N ASN A 382 -9.47 -11.11 -24.65
CA ASN A 382 -8.60 -10.21 -23.89
C ASN A 382 -9.18 -9.94 -22.50
N THR A 383 -8.48 -10.43 -21.47
CA THR A 383 -8.83 -10.23 -20.05
C THR A 383 -8.04 -9.10 -19.40
N GLY A 384 -7.14 -8.46 -20.14
CA GLY A 384 -6.26 -7.39 -19.67
C GLY A 384 -6.77 -6.02 -20.08
N ALA A 385 -6.43 -4.99 -19.30
CA ALA A 385 -6.97 -3.64 -19.48
C ALA A 385 -6.45 -2.92 -20.73
N ALA A 386 -5.29 -3.31 -21.29
CA ALA A 386 -4.82 -2.73 -22.55
C ALA A 386 -5.36 -3.47 -23.77
N SER A 387 -5.57 -2.74 -24.85
CA SER A 387 -5.92 -3.30 -26.16
C SER A 387 -4.71 -3.98 -26.79
N ALA A 388 -4.92 -5.12 -27.44
CA ALA A 388 -3.92 -5.73 -28.31
C ALA A 388 -4.18 -5.29 -29.76
N THR A 389 -3.19 -4.69 -30.41
CA THR A 389 -3.27 -4.26 -31.82
C THR A 389 -2.52 -5.22 -32.73
N ASN A 390 -2.91 -5.31 -34.00
CA ASN A 390 -2.33 -6.21 -35.01
C ASN A 390 -2.43 -7.69 -34.63
N VAL A 391 -3.60 -8.11 -34.13
CA VAL A 391 -3.86 -9.48 -33.71
C VAL A 391 -4.18 -10.34 -34.94
N LEU A 392 -3.19 -11.11 -35.39
CA LEU A 392 -3.30 -12.05 -36.50
C LEU A 392 -3.26 -13.50 -36.01
N LEU A 393 -4.20 -14.32 -36.49
CA LEU A 393 -4.26 -15.75 -36.16
C LEU A 393 -4.11 -16.58 -37.44
N SER A 394 -3.04 -17.37 -37.52
CA SER A 394 -2.79 -18.25 -38.66
C SER A 394 -3.04 -19.70 -38.31
N ASP A 395 -3.78 -20.41 -39.17
CA ASP A 395 -4.16 -21.80 -38.98
C ASP A 395 -3.87 -22.65 -40.21
N SER A 396 -3.06 -23.69 -40.01
CA SER A 396 -2.75 -24.67 -41.03
C SER A 396 -3.65 -25.90 -40.85
N LEU A 397 -4.51 -26.14 -41.83
CA LEU A 397 -5.36 -27.33 -41.85
C LEU A 397 -4.56 -28.60 -42.17
N SER A 398 -4.99 -29.72 -41.57
CA SER A 398 -4.54 -31.07 -41.87
C SER A 398 -4.98 -31.49 -43.29
N SER A 399 -4.35 -32.54 -43.82
CA SER A 399 -4.61 -33.06 -45.17
C SER A 399 -5.99 -33.72 -45.35
N GLU A 400 -6.79 -33.80 -44.29
CA GLU A 400 -8.18 -34.30 -44.35
C GLU A 400 -9.16 -33.22 -44.85
N PHE A 401 -8.71 -31.98 -45.02
CA PHE A 401 -9.52 -30.87 -45.51
C PHE A 401 -9.10 -30.42 -46.90
N ASP A 402 -10.07 -30.11 -47.76
CA ASP A 402 -9.82 -29.52 -49.06
C ASP A 402 -9.54 -28.02 -48.91
N THR A 403 -8.26 -27.67 -48.91
CA THR A 403 -7.83 -26.27 -48.77
C THR A 403 -8.32 -25.37 -49.91
N THR A 404 -8.72 -25.94 -51.06
CA THR A 404 -9.28 -25.14 -52.16
C THR A 404 -10.74 -24.76 -51.93
N SER A 405 -11.41 -25.42 -50.98
CA SER A 405 -12.81 -25.18 -50.60
C SER A 405 -13.00 -24.15 -49.48
N ILE A 406 -11.90 -23.59 -48.95
CA ILE A 406 -11.94 -22.62 -47.85
C ILE A 406 -12.77 -21.41 -48.26
N ASN A 407 -13.82 -21.11 -47.50
CA ASN A 407 -14.69 -19.96 -47.76
C ASN A 407 -15.27 -19.39 -46.45
N ASN A 408 -16.09 -18.34 -46.59
CA ASN A 408 -16.82 -17.73 -45.46
C ASN A 408 -15.91 -17.30 -44.31
N ILE A 409 -14.72 -16.79 -44.65
CA ILE A 409 -13.77 -16.22 -43.69
C ILE A 409 -14.34 -14.90 -43.16
N GLN A 410 -14.56 -14.81 -41.86
CA GLN A 410 -15.15 -13.63 -41.22
C GLN A 410 -14.72 -13.48 -39.76
N VAL A 411 -14.72 -12.26 -39.24
CA VAL A 411 -14.50 -11.94 -37.83
C VAL A 411 -15.66 -11.10 -37.32
N GLN A 412 -16.15 -11.42 -36.12
CA GLN A 412 -17.23 -10.67 -35.47
C GLN A 412 -16.95 -10.50 -33.97
N ALA A 413 -17.53 -9.46 -33.37
CA ALA A 413 -17.45 -9.25 -31.93
C ALA A 413 -18.30 -10.28 -31.17
N GLY A 414 -17.84 -10.66 -29.98
CA GLY A 414 -18.52 -11.56 -29.07
C GLY A 414 -17.89 -12.96 -28.99
N ALA A 415 -18.51 -13.81 -28.17
CA ALA A 415 -18.09 -15.19 -28.00
C ALA A 415 -18.40 -16.03 -29.25
N CYS A 416 -17.62 -17.08 -29.48
CA CYS A 416 -17.87 -17.97 -30.60
C CYS A 416 -19.12 -18.84 -30.38
N ASP A 417 -20.11 -18.67 -31.25
CA ASP A 417 -21.12 -19.68 -31.54
C ASP A 417 -20.84 -20.27 -32.92
N CYS A 418 -20.42 -21.54 -32.98
CA CYS A 418 -20.07 -22.19 -34.24
C CYS A 418 -21.29 -22.42 -35.16
N LEU A 419 -22.49 -22.60 -34.59
CA LEU A 419 -23.71 -22.89 -35.36
C LEU A 419 -24.52 -21.63 -35.65
N GLY A 420 -24.60 -20.70 -34.71
CA GLY A 420 -25.40 -19.47 -34.78
C GLY A 420 -24.73 -18.29 -35.49
N VAL A 421 -23.81 -18.54 -36.42
CA VAL A 421 -23.11 -17.47 -37.16
C VAL A 421 -24.12 -16.70 -38.01
N THR A 422 -24.40 -15.45 -37.65
CA THR A 422 -25.14 -14.51 -38.48
C THR A 422 -24.20 -13.97 -39.54
N SER A 423 -24.64 -13.91 -40.80
CA SER A 423 -23.82 -13.33 -41.87
C SER A 423 -23.60 -11.84 -41.62
N ALA A 424 -22.51 -11.51 -40.94
CA ALA A 424 -21.99 -10.16 -40.88
C ALA A 424 -21.07 -9.98 -42.09
N SER A 425 -21.46 -9.12 -43.04
CA SER A 425 -20.47 -8.59 -43.96
C SER A 425 -19.57 -7.66 -43.16
N ASN A 426 -18.44 -8.16 -42.70
CA ASN A 426 -17.30 -7.29 -42.62
C ASN A 426 -16.06 -8.10 -42.96
N ASN A 427 -15.45 -7.72 -44.08
CA ASN A 427 -14.00 -7.71 -44.17
C ASN A 427 -13.48 -6.85 -43.00
N GLY A 428 -13.45 -7.43 -41.79
CA GLY A 428 -12.60 -6.98 -40.71
C GLY A 428 -11.19 -7.02 -41.28
N ALA A 429 -10.71 -5.82 -41.65
CA ALA A 429 -9.46 -5.49 -42.31
C ALA A 429 -8.54 -6.69 -42.68
N ASN A 430 -8.52 -7.09 -43.95
CA ASN A 430 -7.45 -7.87 -44.60
C ASN A 430 -7.24 -9.36 -44.23
N GLY A 431 -8.27 -10.13 -43.85
CA GLY A 431 -8.21 -11.59 -43.93
C GLY A 431 -7.83 -12.09 -45.35
N THR A 432 -7.22 -13.28 -45.46
CA THR A 432 -6.90 -13.88 -46.77
C THR A 432 -8.16 -14.09 -47.62
N ALA A 433 -8.05 -13.97 -48.95
CA ALA A 433 -9.14 -14.34 -49.84
C ALA A 433 -9.52 -15.83 -49.67
N ASP A 434 -10.77 -16.17 -50.02
CA ASP A 434 -11.23 -17.56 -50.07
C ASP A 434 -10.24 -18.46 -50.85
N GLY A 435 -10.09 -19.71 -50.42
CA GLY A 435 -9.20 -20.70 -51.04
C GLY A 435 -7.69 -20.55 -50.74
N VAL A 436 -7.29 -19.67 -49.82
CA VAL A 436 -5.90 -19.49 -49.38
C VAL A 436 -5.59 -20.32 -48.13
N HIS A 437 -4.46 -21.04 -48.14
CA HIS A 437 -3.91 -21.79 -47.00
C HIS A 437 -2.44 -21.40 -46.74
N PRO A 438 -2.03 -21.17 -45.49
CA PRO A 438 -2.83 -21.24 -44.26
C PRO A 438 -3.90 -20.14 -44.17
N ILE A 439 -4.98 -20.41 -43.43
CA ILE A 439 -6.00 -19.39 -43.16
C ILE A 439 -5.37 -18.33 -42.25
N VAL A 440 -5.60 -17.04 -42.55
CA VAL A 440 -5.26 -15.94 -41.65
C VAL A 440 -6.52 -15.17 -41.30
N LEU A 441 -6.86 -15.16 -40.01
CA LEU A 441 -7.91 -14.33 -39.43
C LEU A 441 -7.24 -13.07 -38.85
N ASP A 442 -7.62 -11.91 -39.37
CA ASP A 442 -7.17 -10.61 -38.87
C ASP A 442 -8.24 -10.02 -37.94
N PHE A 443 -7.94 -10.02 -36.65
CA PHE A 443 -8.79 -9.43 -35.61
C PHE A 443 -8.49 -7.93 -35.42
N GLY A 444 -7.47 -7.39 -36.09
CA GLY A 444 -7.06 -6.00 -35.97
C GLY A 444 -6.71 -5.64 -34.52
N THR A 445 -7.60 -4.90 -33.87
CA THR A 445 -7.45 -4.47 -32.48
C THR A 445 -8.49 -5.14 -31.60
N VAL A 446 -8.04 -6.01 -30.70
CA VAL A 446 -8.88 -6.57 -29.65
C VAL A 446 -8.80 -5.65 -28.43
N LEU A 447 -9.89 -4.95 -28.13
CA LEU A 447 -9.94 -3.96 -27.05
C LEU A 447 -9.61 -4.57 -25.67
N GLY A 448 -9.12 -3.73 -24.77
CA GLY A 448 -8.94 -4.09 -23.36
C GLY A 448 -10.24 -4.59 -22.72
N GLY A 449 -10.12 -5.54 -21.81
CA GLY A 449 -11.23 -6.11 -21.03
C GLY A 449 -10.84 -6.28 -19.56
N SER A 450 -11.53 -7.19 -18.87
CA SER A 450 -11.18 -7.61 -17.51
C SER A 450 -11.40 -9.11 -17.33
N VAL A 451 -10.98 -9.68 -16.21
CA VAL A 451 -11.28 -11.09 -15.87
C VAL A 451 -12.79 -11.32 -15.76
N ALA A 452 -13.54 -10.34 -15.22
CA ALA A 452 -14.99 -10.44 -15.06
C ALA A 452 -15.75 -10.19 -16.38
N THR A 453 -15.20 -9.32 -17.24
CA THR A 453 -15.80 -8.89 -18.51
C THR A 453 -14.73 -8.90 -19.60
N PRO A 454 -14.32 -10.08 -20.10
CA PRO A 454 -13.34 -10.15 -21.18
C PRO A 454 -13.91 -9.57 -22.47
N THR A 455 -13.09 -8.84 -23.20
CA THR A 455 -13.39 -8.51 -24.60
C THR A 455 -13.18 -9.76 -25.42
N LYS A 456 -14.17 -10.14 -26.23
CA LYS A 456 -14.14 -11.34 -27.04
C LYS A 456 -14.42 -10.98 -28.49
N GLU A 457 -13.69 -11.62 -29.38
CA GLU A 457 -13.95 -11.62 -30.82
C GLU A 457 -13.87 -13.06 -31.32
N CYS A 458 -14.65 -13.36 -32.35
CA CYS A 458 -14.71 -14.68 -32.94
C CYS A 458 -14.46 -14.61 -34.44
N GLY A 459 -13.46 -15.38 -34.90
CA GLY A 459 -13.18 -15.60 -36.30
C GLY A 459 -13.72 -16.96 -36.76
N TYR A 460 -14.29 -17.01 -37.96
CA TYR A 460 -14.84 -18.22 -38.57
C TYR A 460 -14.27 -18.43 -39.97
N PHE A 461 -14.21 -19.69 -40.37
CA PHE A 461 -14.08 -20.09 -41.77
C PHE A 461 -14.68 -21.47 -41.96
N GLU A 462 -15.02 -21.80 -43.20
CA GLU A 462 -15.60 -23.07 -43.59
C GLU A 462 -14.70 -23.79 -44.57
N VAL A 463 -14.69 -25.12 -44.50
CA VAL A 463 -13.86 -25.97 -45.36
C VAL A 463 -14.51 -27.35 -45.49
N GLU A 464 -14.37 -27.99 -46.65
CA GLU A 464 -14.86 -29.34 -46.91
C GLU A 464 -13.89 -30.40 -46.38
N LEU A 465 -14.45 -31.46 -45.78
CA LEU A 465 -13.72 -32.67 -45.37
C LEU A 465 -13.59 -33.64 -46.56
N ILE A 466 -12.40 -34.14 -46.86
CA ILE A 466 -12.10 -35.08 -47.96
C ILE A 466 -12.29 -36.53 -47.54
#